data_AF-W6S032-F1
#
_entry.id   AF-W6S032-F1
#
_cell.length_a   1.000
_cell.length_b   1.000
_cell.length_c   1.000
_cell.angle_alpha   90.00
_cell.angle_beta   90.00
_cell.angle_gamma   90.00
#
_symmetry.space_group_name_H-M   'P 1'
#
loop_
_entity.id
_entity.type
_entity.pdbx_description
1 polymer ?
#
loop_
_entity_poly.entity_id
_entity_poly.type
_entity_poly.pdbx_seq_one_letter_code
_entity_poly.pdbx_strand_id
1 'polypeptide(L)'
;MCRKYLKGFLIYKTGVLQGGNSLIKLCKKANEYHKEFRKYIKDCAFLNEYYIETRYPAKDPLIATKEDVEDGLNFTIEIVRFIDKITN
;
A
#
# COMPACT_ATOMS: atom_id res chain seq x y z
N MET A 1 4.99 -2.62 -5.25
CA MET A 1 4.99 -1.29 -5.90
C MET A 1 4.31 -0.23 -5.05
N CYS A 2 3.05 -0.44 -4.64
CA CYS A 2 2.25 0.46 -3.77
C CYS A 2 3.03 1.08 -2.59
N ARG A 3 3.79 0.28 -1.84
CA ARG A 3 4.63 0.79 -0.72
C ARG A 3 5.58 1.92 -1.13
N LYS A 4 6.26 1.78 -2.27
CA LYS A 4 7.23 2.78 -2.74
C LYS A 4 6.52 4.10 -3.03
N TYR A 5 5.32 4.05 -3.62
CA TYR A 5 4.49 5.22 -3.89
C TYR A 5 4.00 5.90 -2.61
N LEU A 6 3.47 5.14 -1.65
CA LEU A 6 3.05 5.71 -0.35
C LEU A 6 4.23 6.37 0.38
N LYS A 7 5.41 5.75 0.36
CA LYS A 7 6.64 6.37 0.90
C LYS A 7 7.03 7.61 0.10
N GLY A 8 6.95 7.59 -1.22
CA GLY A 8 7.20 8.74 -2.09
C GLY A 8 6.30 9.92 -1.75
N PHE A 9 4.99 9.69 -1.62
CA PHE A 9 4.03 10.71 -1.18
C PHE A 9 4.39 11.29 0.20
N LEU A 10 4.73 10.43 1.17
CA LEU A 10 5.12 10.87 2.51
C LEU A 10 6.42 11.68 2.50
N ILE A 11 7.41 11.31 1.67
CA ILE A 11 8.64 12.09 1.47
C ILE A 11 8.28 13.45 0.83
N TYR A 12 7.43 13.46 -0.20
CA TYR A 12 6.97 14.70 -0.83
C TYR A 12 6.29 15.65 0.17
N LYS A 13 5.50 15.13 1.12
CA LYS A 13 4.82 15.96 2.13
C LYS A 13 5.67 16.34 3.34
N THR A 14 6.64 15.50 3.72
CA THR A 14 7.37 15.67 5.01
C THR A 14 8.87 15.92 4.87
N GLY A 15 9.44 15.68 3.69
CA GLY A 15 10.89 15.63 3.48
C GLY A 15 11.58 14.41 4.11
N VAL A 16 10.85 13.52 4.79
CA VAL A 16 11.41 12.44 5.60
C VAL A 16 10.97 11.07 5.09
N LEU A 17 11.94 10.18 4.90
CA LEU A 17 11.69 8.78 4.59
C LEU A 17 11.05 8.07 5.78
N GLN A 18 9.84 7.55 5.57
CA GLN A 18 9.12 6.83 6.62
C GLN A 18 9.60 5.38 6.73
N GLY A 19 9.96 4.98 7.95
CA GLY A 19 10.34 3.62 8.31
C GLY A 19 9.17 2.61 8.26
N GLY A 20 9.50 1.32 8.27
CA GLY A 20 8.52 0.23 8.27
C GLY A 20 8.00 -0.19 6.89
N ASN A 21 7.37 -1.37 6.84
CA ASN A 21 6.92 -2.02 5.60
C ASN A 21 5.41 -2.17 5.48
N SER A 22 4.65 -1.94 6.56
CA SER A 22 3.20 -2.12 6.58
C SER A 22 2.49 -1.07 5.72
N LEU A 23 1.74 -1.53 4.73
CA LEU A 23 0.96 -0.67 3.84
C LEU A 23 -0.13 0.08 4.62
N ILE A 24 -0.79 -0.59 5.55
CA ILE A 24 -1.83 0.02 6.41
C ILE A 24 -1.26 1.21 7.20
N LYS A 25 -0.08 1.03 7.83
CA LYS A 25 0.54 2.10 8.63
C LYS A 25 0.93 3.29 7.75
N LEU A 26 1.50 3.03 6.57
CA LEU A 26 1.87 4.07 5.62
C LEU A 26 0.63 4.82 5.09
N CYS A 27 -0.44 4.10 4.74
CA CYS A 27 -1.70 4.69 4.28
C CYS A 27 -2.37 5.55 5.36
N LYS A 28 -2.43 5.07 6.61
CA LYS A 28 -2.93 5.86 7.75
C LYS A 28 -2.13 7.13 7.97
N LYS A 29 -0.79 7.06 7.84
CA LYS A 29 0.05 8.25 7.94
C LYS A 29 -0.17 9.21 6.78
N ALA A 30 -0.33 8.71 5.55
CA ALA A 30 -0.68 9.53 4.39
C ALA A 30 -2.04 10.24 4.58
N ASN A 31 -2.99 9.57 5.24
CA ASN A 31 -4.29 10.13 5.62
C ASN A 31 -4.22 11.27 6.65
N GLU A 32 -3.12 11.40 7.40
CA GLU A 32 -2.90 12.57 8.25
C GLU A 32 -2.73 13.84 7.39
N TYR A 33 -2.10 13.71 6.22
CA TYR A 33 -1.82 14.81 5.28
C TYR A 33 -2.88 14.97 4.18
N HIS A 34 -3.59 13.91 3.80
CA HIS A 34 -4.66 13.98 2.79
C HIS A 34 -5.79 13.00 3.10
N LYS A 35 -6.96 13.51 3.53
CA LYS A 35 -8.04 12.69 4.13
C LYS A 35 -8.67 11.66 3.19
N GLU A 36 -8.52 11.83 1.88
CA GLU A 36 -9.01 10.82 0.92
C GLU A 36 -8.26 9.48 1.01
N PHE A 37 -7.06 9.42 1.60
CA PHE A 37 -6.37 8.12 1.81
C PHE A 37 -7.17 7.17 2.70
N ARG A 38 -8.12 7.68 3.50
CA ARG A 38 -9.01 6.85 4.32
C ARG A 38 -9.71 5.75 3.51
N LYS A 39 -10.06 6.00 2.25
CA LYS A 39 -10.77 5.02 1.41
C LYS A 39 -9.92 3.80 1.07
N TYR A 40 -8.60 3.99 0.95
CA TYR A 40 -7.65 2.93 0.60
C TYR A 40 -7.12 2.11 1.79
N ILE A 41 -7.59 2.38 3.03
CA ILE A 41 -7.10 1.66 4.21
C ILE A 41 -7.45 0.16 4.13
N LYS A 42 -8.64 -0.18 3.63
CA LYS A 42 -9.08 -1.57 3.49
C LYS A 42 -8.28 -2.28 2.40
N ASP A 43 -8.07 -1.62 1.26
CA ASP A 43 -7.30 -2.14 0.14
C ASP A 43 -5.84 -2.38 0.54
N CYS A 44 -5.27 -1.45 1.31
CA CYS A 44 -3.96 -1.61 1.90
C CYS A 44 -3.89 -2.76 2.91
N ALA A 45 -5.00 -3.10 3.58
CA ALA A 45 -5.04 -4.24 4.49
C ALA A 45 -5.05 -5.56 3.72
N PHE A 46 -5.90 -5.66 2.69
CA PHE A 46 -5.93 -6.78 1.76
C PHE A 46 -4.54 -7.06 1.17
N LEU A 47 -3.91 -6.04 0.56
CA LEU A 47 -2.57 -6.16 -0.02
C LEU A 47 -1.48 -6.53 1.00
N ASN A 48 -1.70 -6.23 2.28
CA ASN A 48 -0.74 -6.50 3.35
C ASN A 48 -0.78 -7.97 3.80
N GLU A 49 -1.86 -8.71 3.53
CA GLU A 49 -1.95 -10.16 3.79
C GLU A 49 -1.12 -10.97 2.80
N TYR A 50 -1.08 -10.53 1.54
CA TYR A 50 -0.21 -11.09 0.50
C TYR A 50 1.25 -10.63 0.62
N TYR A 51 1.52 -9.66 1.49
CA TYR A 51 2.87 -9.19 1.74
C TYR A 51 3.59 -10.13 2.72
N ILE A 52 4.07 -11.25 2.21
CA ILE A 52 4.94 -12.16 2.96
C ILE A 52 6.33 -11.53 3.00
N GLU A 53 6.80 -11.13 4.18
CA GLU A 53 8.21 -10.81 4.39
C GLU A 53 9.02 -12.09 4.14
N THR A 54 9.52 -12.23 2.91
CA THR A 54 10.43 -13.28 2.45
C THR A 54 11.52 -13.58 3.47
N ARG A 55 11.35 -14.55 4.38
CA ARG A 55 12.46 -15.19 5.12
C ARG A 55 12.25 -16.63 5.54
N TYR A 56 11.05 -17.18 5.55
CA TYR A 56 10.85 -18.60 5.83
C TYR A 56 9.74 -19.17 4.96
N PRO A 57 9.86 -20.41 4.47
CA PRO A 57 8.71 -21.08 3.90
C PRO A 57 7.63 -21.10 4.97
N ALA A 58 6.52 -20.40 4.71
CA ALA A 58 5.32 -20.59 5.51
C ALA A 58 4.98 -22.08 5.46
N LYS A 59 4.64 -22.67 6.61
CA LYS A 59 4.28 -24.10 6.68
C LYS A 59 3.16 -24.44 5.69
N ASP A 60 2.30 -23.47 5.41
CA ASP A 60 1.23 -23.54 4.41
C ASP A 60 1.41 -22.42 3.37
N PRO A 61 1.36 -22.73 2.07
CA PRO A 61 1.42 -21.72 1.03
C PRO A 61 0.16 -20.86 1.05
N LEU A 62 0.33 -19.54 0.98
CA LEU A 62 -0.77 -18.63 0.69
C LEU A 62 -1.21 -18.87 -0.76
N ILE A 63 -2.45 -19.32 -0.95
CA ILE A 63 -3.05 -19.53 -2.27
C ILE A 63 -3.93 -18.32 -2.57
N ALA A 64 -3.50 -17.49 -3.52
CA ALA A 64 -4.32 -16.38 -4.04
C ALA A 64 -5.13 -16.88 -5.24
N THR A 65 -6.43 -16.56 -5.28
CA THR A 65 -7.24 -16.84 -6.47
C THR A 65 -6.92 -15.86 -7.60
N LYS A 66 -7.46 -16.12 -8.79
CA LYS A 66 -7.36 -15.18 -9.90
C LYS A 66 -8.01 -13.84 -9.53
N GLU A 67 -9.19 -13.87 -8.90
CA GLU A 67 -9.88 -12.67 -8.43
C GLU A 67 -9.03 -11.89 -7.44
N ASP A 68 -8.40 -12.55 -6.46
CA ASP A 68 -7.54 -11.89 -5.48
C ASP A 68 -6.38 -11.12 -6.12
N VAL A 69 -5.77 -11.72 -7.15
CA VAL A 69 -4.67 -11.11 -7.89
C VAL A 69 -5.16 -9.91 -8.70
N GLU A 70 -6.29 -10.03 -9.38
CA GLU A 70 -6.90 -8.95 -10.16
C GLU A 70 -7.29 -7.77 -9.27
N ASP A 71 -7.95 -8.03 -8.13
CA ASP A 71 -8.32 -7.03 -7.14
C ASP A 71 -7.08 -6.34 -6.56
N GLY A 72 -6.06 -7.11 -6.16
CA GLY A 72 -4.81 -6.56 -5.64
C GLY A 72 -4.09 -5.63 -6.64
N LEU A 73 -4.11 -5.97 -7.93
CA LEU A 73 -3.57 -5.13 -8.99
C LEU A 73 -4.39 -3.85 -9.15
N ASN A 74 -5.72 -3.95 -9.19
CA ASN A 74 -6.62 -2.80 -9.30
C ASN A 74 -6.43 -1.84 -8.13
N PHE A 75 -6.43 -2.33 -6.89
CA PHE A 75 -6.16 -1.52 -5.70
C PHE A 75 -4.82 -0.79 -5.77
N THR A 76 -3.78 -1.49 -6.24
CA THR A 76 -2.45 -0.87 -6.42
C THR A 76 -2.49 0.25 -7.45
N ILE A 77 -3.15 0.03 -8.59
CA ILE A 77 -3.25 1.01 -9.68
C ILE A 77 -4.04 2.24 -9.23
N GLU A 78 -5.15 2.06 -8.52
CA GLU A 78 -5.97 3.17 -8.02
C GLU A 78 -5.20 4.06 -7.04
N ILE A 79 -4.48 3.46 -6.09
CA ILE A 79 -3.65 4.20 -5.13
C ILE A 79 -2.55 4.98 -5.86
N VAL A 80 -1.88 4.36 -6.83
CA VAL A 80 -0.82 5.00 -7.62
C VAL A 80 -1.37 6.19 -8.41
N ARG A 81 -2.44 5.99 -9.18
CA ARG A 81 -3.10 7.06 -9.95
C ARG A 81 -3.57 8.21 -9.06
N PHE A 82 -4.08 7.88 -7.88
CA PHE A 82 -4.48 8.88 -6.92
C PHE A 82 -3.31 9.70 -6.41
N ILE A 83 -2.19 9.05 -6.04
CA ILE A 83 -0.97 9.74 -5.62
C ILE A 83 -0.47 10.66 -6.74
N ASP A 84 -0.36 10.14 -7.96
CA ASP A 84 0.10 10.91 -9.11
C ASP A 84 -0.78 12.15 -9.37
N LYS A 85 -2.10 12.04 -9.17
CA LYS A 85 -3.05 13.16 -9.31
C LYS A 85 -2.86 14.26 -8.26
N ILE A 86 -2.39 13.93 -7.06
CA ILE A 86 -2.26 14.90 -5.95
C ILE A 86 -0.82 15.40 -5.76
N THR A 87 0.13 14.92 -6.57
CA THR A 87 1.53 15.33 -6.54
C THR A 87 2.02 15.99 -7.84
N ASN A 88 1.29 15.85 -8.94
CA ASN A 88 1.46 16.64 -10.17
C ASN A 88 0.47 17.81 -10.18
#